data_AF-A0A239DQL9-F1
#
_entry.id   AF-A0A239DQL9-F1
#
_cell.length_a   1.000
_cell.length_b   1.000
_cell.length_c   1.000
_cell.angle_alpha   90.00
_cell.angle_beta   90.00
_cell.angle_gamma   90.00
#
_symmetry.space_group_name_H-M   'P 1'
#
loop_
_entity.id
_entity.type
_entity.pdbx_description
1 polymer ?
#
loop_
_entity_poly.entity_id
_entity_poly.type
_entity_poly.pdbx_seq_one_letter_code
_entity_poly.pdbx_strand_id
1 'polypeptide(L)'
;MADLVKDLLWSGIEDFTGLWDAAFTARATDEITSPEMARDRARSVLNSLLAEELIALYQFRGLPRNDAAPVSPEHRVEMLHDDESWVVPEEENAVSVWYDTTEKGFERYCALYNGGVLLYRR
;
A
#
# COMPACT_ATOMS: atom_id res chain seq x y z
N MET A 1 3.50 -15.14 -2.61
CA MET A 1 2.20 -14.41 -2.57
C MET A 1 1.81 -14.04 -1.15
N ALA A 2 1.83 -14.96 -0.18
CA ALA A 2 1.59 -14.62 1.23
C ALA A 2 2.65 -13.63 1.78
N ASP A 3 3.91 -13.77 1.37
CA ASP A 3 5.00 -12.90 1.84
C ASP A 3 4.83 -11.45 1.37
N LEU A 4 4.53 -11.22 0.09
CA LEU A 4 4.29 -9.86 -0.41
C LEU A 4 3.06 -9.20 0.24
N VAL A 5 1.98 -9.95 0.47
CA VAL A 5 0.81 -9.44 1.21
C VAL A 5 1.22 -9.00 2.61
N LYS A 6 2.00 -9.84 3.31
CA LYS A 6 2.48 -9.56 4.66
C LYS A 6 3.38 -8.32 4.67
N ASP A 7 4.32 -8.22 3.74
CA ASP A 7 5.27 -7.11 3.66
C ASP A 7 4.56 -5.80 3.34
N LEU A 8 3.62 -5.79 2.39
CA LEU A 8 2.86 -4.58 2.07
C LEU A 8 1.97 -4.12 3.23
N LEU A 9 1.30 -5.05 3.93
CA LEU A 9 0.53 -4.71 5.13
C LEU A 9 1.44 -4.15 6.22
N TRP A 10 2.64 -4.71 6.39
CA TRP A 10 3.62 -4.21 7.35
C TRP A 10 4.09 -2.79 7.01
N SER A 11 4.44 -2.51 5.75
CA SER A 11 4.85 -1.17 5.34
C SER A 11 3.75 -0.15 5.65
N GLY A 12 2.48 -0.50 5.38
CA GLY A 12 1.34 0.35 5.71
C GLY A 12 1.20 0.62 7.22
N ILE A 13 1.53 -0.37 8.08
CA ILE A 13 1.50 -0.24 9.55
C ILE A 13 2.62 0.68 10.06
N GLU A 14 3.86 0.49 9.60
CA GLU A 14 5.02 1.21 10.16
C GLU A 14 5.17 2.61 9.59
N ASP A 15 5.11 2.74 8.27
CA ASP A 15 5.66 3.91 7.59
C ASP A 15 4.60 4.79 6.97
N PHE A 16 3.37 4.29 6.83
CA PHE A 16 2.33 4.86 5.98
C PHE A 16 2.91 5.10 4.58
N THR A 17 2.66 4.21 3.63
CA THR A 17 3.59 3.94 2.51
C THR A 17 3.10 4.51 1.17
N GLY A 18 4.01 5.10 0.38
CA GLY A 18 3.70 5.57 -0.98
C GLY A 18 3.56 4.41 -1.97
N LEU A 19 2.80 4.58 -3.04
CA LEU A 19 2.66 3.51 -4.04
C LEU A 19 3.99 3.14 -4.71
N TRP A 20 4.91 4.09 -4.93
CA TRP A 20 6.26 3.82 -5.44
C TRP A 20 7.05 2.87 -4.52
N ASP A 21 6.90 3.02 -3.20
CA ASP A 21 7.56 2.17 -2.22
C ASP A 21 6.98 0.75 -2.21
N ALA A 22 5.68 0.59 -2.46
CA ALA A 22 5.08 -0.74 -2.66
C ALA A 22 5.70 -1.49 -3.85
N ALA A 23 6.05 -0.78 -4.92
CA ALA A 23 6.74 -1.39 -6.06
C ALA A 23 8.17 -1.84 -5.66
N PHE A 24 8.88 -1.07 -4.83
CA PHE A 24 10.17 -1.49 -4.27
C PHE A 24 10.02 -2.72 -3.36
N THR A 25 8.99 -2.79 -2.52
CA THR A 25 8.69 -3.97 -1.71
C THR A 25 8.43 -5.19 -2.60
N ALA A 26 7.57 -5.08 -3.61
CA ALA A 26 7.32 -6.18 -4.55
C ALA A 26 8.57 -6.65 -5.27
N ARG A 27 9.44 -5.72 -5.65
CA ARG A 27 10.74 -6.02 -6.27
C ARG A 27 11.63 -6.85 -5.35
N ALA A 28 11.70 -6.47 -4.08
CA ALA A 28 12.54 -7.14 -3.09
C ALA A 28 11.99 -8.52 -2.69
N THR A 29 10.68 -8.63 -2.45
CA THR A 29 10.04 -9.85 -1.96
C THR A 29 9.92 -10.94 -3.02
N ASP A 30 9.51 -10.59 -4.25
CA ASP A 30 9.28 -11.55 -5.34
C ASP A 30 10.50 -11.63 -6.31
N GLU A 31 11.66 -11.05 -5.97
CA GLU A 31 12.91 -11.00 -6.77
C GLU A 31 12.71 -10.48 -8.22
N ILE A 32 11.77 -9.55 -8.40
CA ILE A 32 11.43 -9.03 -9.73
C ILE A 32 12.52 -8.05 -10.20
N THR A 33 12.99 -8.20 -11.44
CA THR A 33 14.04 -7.32 -11.99
C THR A 33 13.49 -6.11 -12.73
N SER A 34 12.36 -6.26 -13.42
CA SER A 34 11.71 -5.17 -14.17
C SER A 34 10.91 -4.24 -13.25
N PRO A 35 11.14 -2.91 -13.27
CA PRO A 35 10.35 -1.95 -12.51
C PRO A 35 8.85 -2.01 -12.83
N GLU A 36 8.51 -2.17 -14.11
CA GLU A 36 7.12 -2.26 -14.58
C GLU A 36 6.43 -3.50 -14.02
N MET A 37 7.10 -4.65 -14.05
CA MET A 37 6.57 -5.89 -13.48
C MET A 37 6.40 -5.80 -11.97
N ALA A 38 7.33 -5.16 -11.26
CA ALA A 38 7.24 -4.98 -9.82
C ALA A 38 6.06 -4.07 -9.45
N ARG A 39 5.85 -3.00 -10.22
CA ARG A 39 4.69 -2.11 -10.12
C ARG A 39 3.38 -2.85 -10.36
N ASP A 40 3.26 -3.59 -11.46
CA ASP A 40 2.06 -4.36 -11.77
C ASP A 40 1.76 -5.42 -10.71
N ARG A 41 2.82 -6.02 -10.16
CA ARG A 41 2.71 -6.97 -9.06
C ARG A 41 2.18 -6.31 -7.78
N ALA A 42 2.77 -5.19 -7.36
CA ALA A 42 2.30 -4.42 -6.22
C ALA A 42 0.85 -3.96 -6.42
N ARG A 43 0.53 -3.39 -7.59
CA ARG A 43 -0.81 -2.93 -7.98
C ARG A 43 -1.85 -4.04 -7.83
N SER A 44 -1.55 -5.23 -8.34
CA SER A 44 -2.45 -6.39 -8.24
C SER A 44 -2.73 -6.78 -6.79
N VAL A 45 -1.71 -6.76 -5.91
CA VAL A 45 -1.88 -7.09 -4.50
C VAL A 45 -2.64 -5.99 -3.76
N LEU A 46 -2.24 -4.72 -3.92
CA LEU A 46 -2.92 -3.57 -3.29
C LEU A 46 -4.39 -3.48 -3.71
N ASN A 47 -4.71 -3.76 -4.97
CA ASN A 47 -6.10 -3.81 -5.43
C ASN A 47 -6.92 -4.89 -4.69
N SER A 48 -6.32 -6.06 -4.45
CA SER A 48 -6.96 -7.13 -3.67
C SER A 48 -7.15 -6.70 -2.21
N LEU A 49 -6.15 -6.06 -1.60
CA LEU A 49 -6.22 -5.55 -0.24
C LEU A 49 -7.27 -4.44 -0.07
N LEU A 50 -7.42 -3.55 -1.06
CA LEU A 50 -8.46 -2.51 -1.05
C LEU A 50 -9.86 -3.10 -1.20
N ALA A 51 -10.04 -4.11 -2.06
CA ALA A 51 -11.31 -4.79 -2.24
C ALA A 51 -11.77 -5.52 -0.96
N GLU A 52 -10.80 -6.00 -0.17
CA GLU A 52 -11.04 -6.60 1.15
C GLU A 52 -11.07 -5.58 2.30
N GLU A 53 -10.93 -4.28 2.01
CA GLU A 53 -10.88 -3.19 3.00
C GLU A 53 -9.75 -3.38 4.04
N LEU A 54 -8.65 -4.04 3.65
CA LEU A 54 -7.49 -4.27 4.51
C LEU A 54 -6.57 -3.05 4.54
N ILE A 55 -6.58 -2.24 3.49
CA ILE A 55 -5.85 -0.99 3.41
C ILE A 55 -6.78 0.16 2.99
N ALA A 56 -6.37 1.39 3.23
CA ALA A 56 -7.02 2.60 2.75
C ALA A 56 -6.03 3.47 1.97
N LEU A 57 -6.50 4.15 0.93
CA LEU A 57 -5.68 5.10 0.16
C LEU A 57 -5.90 6.53 0.64
N TYR A 58 -4.83 7.31 0.60
CA TYR A 58 -4.82 8.73 0.90
C TYR A 58 -4.05 9.47 -0.19
N GLN A 59 -4.57 10.64 -0.56
CA GLN A 59 -3.92 11.57 -1.47
C GLN A 59 -3.32 12.72 -0.66
N PHE A 60 -2.07 13.06 -0.95
CA PHE A 60 -1.39 14.22 -0.41
C PHE A 60 -1.12 15.20 -1.52
N ARG A 61 -1.22 16.49 -1.19
CA ARG A 61 -0.71 17.57 -2.03
C ARG A 61 0.42 18.26 -1.31
N GLY A 62 1.61 18.14 -1.88
CA GLY A 62 2.80 18.87 -1.46
C GLY A 62 3.54 18.33 -0.24
N LEU A 63 4.73 18.89 -0.03
CA LEU A 63 5.64 18.59 1.07
C LEU A 63 5.79 19.81 2.00
N PRO A 64 5.83 19.64 3.33
CA PRO A 64 5.60 18.38 4.05
C PRO A 64 4.14 17.93 3.97
N ARG A 65 3.91 16.64 4.26
CA ARG A 65 2.62 15.90 4.16
C ARG A 65 1.56 16.46 5.12
N ASN A 66 1.08 17.68 4.85
CA ASN A 66 0.26 18.43 5.78
C ASN A 66 -1.24 18.13 5.64
N ASP A 67 -1.68 17.80 4.42
CA ASP A 67 -3.10 17.61 4.10
C ASP A 67 -3.33 16.24 3.43
N ALA A 68 -3.56 15.22 4.28
CA ALA A 68 -4.00 13.90 3.84
C ALA A 68 -5.50 13.94 3.54
N ALA A 69 -5.89 13.71 2.28
CA ALA A 69 -7.29 13.50 1.90
C ALA A 69 -7.54 12.01 1.67
N PRO A 70 -8.51 11.37 2.35
CA PRO A 70 -8.86 9.98 2.06
C PRO A 70 -9.38 9.87 0.62
N VAL A 71 -8.93 8.86 -0.11
CA VAL A 71 -9.43 8.56 -1.46
C VAL A 71 -10.73 7.79 -1.34
N SER A 72 -11.79 8.32 -1.94
CA SER A 72 -13.11 7.69 -1.91
C SER A 72 -13.12 6.37 -2.69
N PRO A 73 -13.98 5.40 -2.30
CA PRO A 73 -13.99 4.06 -2.88
C PRO A 73 -14.02 4.02 -4.42
N GLU A 74 -14.79 4.91 -5.03
CA GLU A 74 -14.96 5.01 -6.48
C GLU A 74 -13.70 5.44 -7.24
N HIS A 75 -12.77 6.16 -6.59
CA HIS A 75 -11.52 6.62 -7.21
C HIS A 75 -10.32 5.72 -6.89
N ARG A 76 -10.44 4.75 -5.98
CA ARG A 76 -9.31 3.91 -5.54
C ARG A 76 -8.65 3.13 -6.68
N VAL A 77 -9.47 2.54 -7.55
CA VAL A 77 -8.99 1.78 -8.71
C VAL A 77 -8.30 2.70 -9.70
N GLU A 78 -8.90 3.86 -9.99
CA GLU A 78 -8.32 4.87 -10.87
C GLU A 78 -6.92 5.29 -10.40
N MET A 79 -6.76 5.60 -9.11
CA MET A 79 -5.47 6.01 -8.53
C MET A 79 -4.40 4.91 -8.60
N LEU A 80 -4.79 3.64 -8.49
CA LEU A 80 -3.84 2.52 -8.68
C LEU A 80 -3.43 2.34 -10.14
N HIS A 81 -4.27 2.75 -11.09
CA HIS A 81 -4.00 2.63 -12.53
C HIS A 81 -3.33 3.86 -13.14
N ASP A 82 -3.44 5.01 -12.48
CA ASP A 82 -2.71 6.21 -12.85
C ASP A 82 -1.20 6.00 -12.66
N ASP A 83 -0.43 6.19 -13.73
CA ASP A 83 1.02 5.98 -13.73
C ASP A 83 1.76 7.04 -12.89
N GLU A 84 1.25 8.27 -12.81
CA GLU A 84 1.87 9.36 -12.03
C GLU A 84 1.85 9.06 -10.53
N SER A 85 0.79 8.40 -10.05
CA SER A 85 0.66 7.97 -8.66
C SER A 85 1.74 6.97 -8.20
N TRP A 86 2.48 6.34 -9.12
CA TRP A 86 3.59 5.41 -8.84
C TRP A 86 4.98 6.04 -8.94
N VAL A 87 5.07 7.33 -9.18
CA VAL A 87 6.34 8.06 -9.25
C VAL A 87 6.62 8.71 -7.90
N VAL A 88 7.91 8.71 -7.50
CA VAL A 88 8.35 9.41 -6.30
C VAL A 88 8.07 10.91 -6.48
N PRO A 89 7.36 11.59 -5.56
CA PRO A 89 7.09 13.02 -5.69
C PRO A 89 8.40 13.81 -5.52
N GLU A 90 8.78 14.58 -6.56
CA GLU A 90 10.01 15.41 -6.54
C GLU A 90 9.73 16.88 -6.19
N GLU A 91 8.50 17.37 -6.40
CA GLU A 91 8.14 18.78 -6.23
C GLU A 91 7.40 19.04 -4.91
N GLU A 92 7.57 20.24 -4.36
CA GLU A 92 6.89 20.69 -3.15
C GLU A 92 5.36 20.71 -3.24
N ASN A 93 4.77 20.66 -4.45
CA ASN A 93 3.32 20.62 -4.68
C ASN A 93 2.86 19.34 -5.40
N ALA A 94 3.75 18.36 -5.56
CA ALA A 94 3.41 17.12 -6.23
C ALA A 94 2.26 16.41 -5.51
N VAL A 95 1.35 15.84 -6.29
CA VAL A 95 0.32 14.95 -5.77
C VAL A 95 0.96 13.57 -5.59
N SER A 96 0.72 12.95 -4.45
CA SER A 96 1.20 11.59 -4.18
C SER A 96 0.11 10.75 -3.53
N VAL A 97 0.12 9.46 -3.84
CA VAL A 97 -0.83 8.49 -3.31
C VAL A 97 -0.11 7.55 -2.36
N TRP A 98 -0.71 7.39 -1.20
CA TRP A 98 -0.20 6.63 -0.08
C TRP A 98 -1.26 5.65 0.39
N TYR A 99 -0.84 4.59 1.07
CA TYR A 99 -1.73 3.65 1.70
C TYR A 99 -1.37 3.40 3.16
N ASP A 100 -2.41 3.13 3.93
CA ASP A 100 -2.35 2.76 5.34
C ASP A 100 -3.02 1.41 5.54
N THR A 101 -2.54 0.66 6.52
CA THR A 101 -3.16 -0.59 6.93
C THR A 101 -4.29 -0.31 7.92
N THR A 102 -5.50 -0.71 7.56
CA THR A 102 -6.67 -0.58 8.44
C THR A 102 -6.56 -1.53 9.64
N GLU A 103 -7.44 -1.35 10.64
CA GLU A 103 -7.57 -2.31 11.76
C GLU A 103 -7.79 -3.75 11.26
N LYS A 104 -8.67 -3.95 10.28
CA LYS A 104 -8.91 -5.26 9.65
C LYS A 104 -7.66 -5.80 8.95
N GLY A 105 -6.89 -4.93 8.31
CA GLY A 105 -5.60 -5.26 7.71
C GLY A 105 -4.55 -5.68 8.74
N PHE A 106 -4.52 -5.01 9.88
CA PHE A 106 -3.64 -5.36 11.00
C PHE A 106 -3.99 -6.73 11.58
N GLU A 107 -5.27 -7.01 11.83
CA GLU A 107 -5.73 -8.34 12.26
C GLU A 107 -5.31 -9.42 11.25
N ARG A 108 -5.47 -9.13 9.95
CA ARG A 108 -5.05 -10.03 8.87
C ARG A 108 -3.54 -10.26 8.90
N TYR A 109 -2.73 -9.22 9.08
CA TYR A 109 -1.29 -9.32 9.23
C TYR A 109 -0.90 -10.22 10.41
N CYS A 110 -1.48 -9.99 11.60
CA CYS A 110 -1.23 -10.82 12.77
C CYS A 110 -1.60 -12.29 12.54
N ALA A 111 -2.70 -12.56 11.84
CA ALA A 111 -3.11 -13.92 11.51
C ALA A 111 -2.12 -14.63 10.55
N LEU A 112 -1.54 -13.89 9.60
CA LEU A 112 -0.50 -14.38 8.69
C LEU A 112 0.82 -14.66 9.44
N TYR A 113 1.16 -13.83 10.43
CA TYR A 113 2.39 -13.98 11.21
C TYR A 113 2.32 -15.14 12.24
N ASN A 114 1.18 -15.33 12.89
CA ASN A 114 1.01 -16.28 13.98
C ASN A 114 0.46 -17.66 13.55
N GLY A 115 0.44 -17.98 12.25
CA GLY A 115 -0.03 -19.28 11.76
C GLY A 115 -1.47 -19.64 12.16
N GLY A 116 -2.35 -18.64 12.31
CA GLY A 116 -3.76 -18.85 12.71
C GLY A 116 -4.04 -18.89 14.22
N VAL A 117 -3.09 -18.53 15.10
CA VAL A 117 -3.38 -18.32 16.53
C VAL A 117 -3.51 -16.82 16.81
N LEU A 118 -4.73 -16.30 16.68
CA LEU A 118 -5.08 -14.94 17.12
C LEU A 118 -5.07 -14.87 18.65
N LEU A 119 -3.96 -14.42 19.23
CA LEU A 119 -3.88 -13.96 20.60
C LEU A 119 -3.84 -12.43 20.61
N TYR A 120 -4.99 -11.78 20.40
CA TYR A 120 -5.19 -10.43 20.92
C TYR A 120 -6.63 -10.30 21.44
N ARG A 121 -6.78 -10.54 22.75
CA ARG A 121 -7.82 -9.92 23.56
C ARG A 121 -7.16 -8.76 24.29
N ARG A 122 -7.57 -7.53 24.00
CA ARG A 122 -7.91 -6.54 25.04
C ARG A 122 -8.61 -5.34 24.45
#